data_AF-A0A1J5EVF4-F1
#
_entry.id   AF-A0A1J5EVF4-F1
#
_cell.length_a   1.000
_cell.length_b   1.000
_cell.length_c   1.000
_cell.angle_alpha   90.00
_cell.angle_beta   90.00
_cell.angle_gamma   90.00
#
_symmetry.space_group_name_H-M   'P 1'
#
loop_
_entity.id
_entity.type
_entity.pdbx_description
1 polymer ?
#
loop_
_entity_poly.entity_id
_entity_poly.type
_entity_poly.pdbx_seq_one_letter_code
_entity_poly.pdbx_strand_id
1 'polypeptide(L)'
;MAFASAYAEGGIPLPHQSANQPRGINVGLGVGGLSPSGSSCNGMGVWQGMAEYFYTERISAGWAIKMYGGNLDQEYALIYQRYHIHGRIHFPMSETFGFYISPIIGFETTDLSKIRKSQDDNTSATSGNSDKLAQCSDEYSLNGFSAGIDVGMGWKFATNWGFISGLNYDQNSSPVSQFSFTGGIAYNLRNSFDFLEKNFLGTWLSLELVVHHYWGTDITSWGKSLMLGINLSI
;
A
#
# COMPACT_ATOMS: atom_id res chain seq x y z
N MET A 1 2.74 -37.42 -10.89
CA MET A 1 2.98 -36.23 -11.72
C MET A 1 3.45 -35.14 -10.77
N ALA A 2 4.76 -34.93 -10.68
CA ALA A 2 5.29 -33.83 -9.88
C ALA A 2 4.98 -32.55 -10.66
N PHE A 3 4.14 -31.67 -10.11
CA PHE A 3 4.02 -30.32 -10.64
C PHE A 3 5.40 -29.68 -10.45
N ALA A 4 6.13 -29.46 -11.55
CA ALA A 4 7.30 -28.61 -11.53
C ALA A 4 6.86 -27.27 -10.92
N SER A 5 7.61 -26.78 -9.94
CA SER A 5 7.30 -25.50 -9.30
C SER A 5 7.20 -24.45 -10.39
N ALA A 6 6.05 -23.79 -10.53
CA ALA A 6 5.82 -22.78 -11.55
C ALA A 6 6.60 -21.46 -11.28
N TYR A 7 7.58 -21.49 -10.38
CA TYR A 7 8.30 -20.32 -9.90
C TYR A 7 9.75 -20.35 -10.33
N ALA A 8 10.19 -19.25 -10.93
CA ALA A 8 11.60 -19.00 -11.06
C ALA A 8 12.24 -18.74 -9.69
N GLU A 9 13.52 -19.08 -9.56
CA GLU A 9 14.33 -18.66 -8.41
C GLU A 9 14.22 -17.16 -8.18
N GLY A 10 14.09 -16.77 -6.91
CA GLY A 10 13.95 -15.37 -6.49
C GLY A 10 12.50 -14.86 -6.46
N GLY A 11 11.51 -15.64 -6.90
CA GLY A 11 10.09 -15.24 -6.88
C GLY A 11 9.72 -14.20 -7.93
N ILE A 12 8.46 -13.75 -7.91
CA ILE A 12 7.94 -12.68 -8.78
C ILE A 12 7.57 -11.49 -7.89
N PRO A 13 8.08 -10.28 -8.13
CA PRO A 13 7.75 -9.13 -7.29
C PRO A 13 6.27 -8.80 -7.43
N LEU A 14 5.63 -8.41 -6.34
CA LEU A 14 4.22 -8.01 -6.30
C LEU A 14 4.09 -6.61 -5.68
N PRO A 15 3.00 -5.88 -5.94
CA PRO A 15 2.72 -4.60 -5.27
C PRO A 15 2.73 -4.71 -3.74
N HIS A 16 2.90 -3.56 -3.07
CA HIS A 16 2.85 -3.44 -1.62
C HIS A 16 4.00 -4.14 -0.90
N GLN A 17 5.20 -4.08 -1.49
CA GLN A 17 6.41 -4.73 -0.97
C GLN A 17 6.20 -6.21 -0.68
N SER A 18 5.49 -6.93 -1.56
CA SER A 18 5.34 -8.40 -1.52
C SER A 18 6.13 -9.05 -2.67
N ALA A 19 6.28 -10.36 -2.58
CA ALA A 19 6.72 -11.18 -3.68
C ALA A 19 6.03 -12.54 -3.60
N ASN A 20 5.71 -13.06 -4.77
CA ASN A 20 5.08 -14.36 -4.88
C ASN A 20 6.11 -15.47 -4.64
N GLN A 21 5.76 -16.44 -3.79
CA GLN A 21 6.64 -17.50 -3.32
C GLN A 21 5.86 -18.81 -3.08
N PRO A 22 6.52 -19.97 -3.11
CA PRO A 22 5.82 -21.25 -3.00
C PRO A 22 5.23 -21.52 -1.60
N ARG A 23 5.95 -21.14 -0.54
CA ARG A 23 5.55 -21.29 0.86
C ARG A 23 6.46 -20.44 1.73
N GLY A 24 6.02 -20.08 2.93
CA GLY A 24 6.87 -19.43 3.93
C GLY A 24 6.37 -18.06 4.32
N ILE A 25 7.23 -17.25 4.92
CA ILE A 25 6.93 -15.90 5.38
C ILE A 25 7.45 -14.90 4.35
N ASN A 26 6.68 -13.86 4.12
CA ASN A 26 7.06 -12.73 3.31
C ASN A 26 6.95 -11.47 4.19
N VAL A 27 8.00 -10.67 4.26
CA VAL A 27 8.04 -9.41 5.02
C VAL A 27 8.42 -8.26 4.08
N GLY A 28 7.57 -7.25 4.04
CA GLY A 28 7.77 -6.02 3.28
C GLY A 28 7.91 -4.81 4.19
N LEU A 29 8.85 -3.92 3.85
CA LEU A 29 8.98 -2.61 4.48
C LEU A 29 9.12 -1.55 3.39
N GLY A 30 8.37 -0.46 3.50
CA GLY A 30 8.37 0.64 2.55
C GLY A 30 8.40 1.98 3.25
N VAL A 31 9.12 2.94 2.65
CA VAL A 31 9.16 4.34 3.09
C VAL A 31 8.97 5.25 1.89
N GLY A 32 8.30 6.38 2.09
CA GLY A 32 7.91 7.22 0.97
C GLY A 32 7.37 8.57 1.37
N GLY A 33 6.95 9.32 0.36
CA GLY A 33 6.28 10.61 0.51
C GLY A 33 4.92 10.58 -0.17
N LEU A 34 3.90 11.09 0.52
CA LEU A 34 2.56 11.35 0.02
C LEU A 34 2.45 12.84 -0.30
N SER A 35 2.07 13.16 -1.53
CA SER A 35 1.55 14.45 -1.93
C SER A 35 0.02 14.36 -1.97
N PRO A 36 -0.67 15.04 -1.03
CA PRO A 36 -2.13 15.08 -1.04
C PRO A 36 -2.64 15.79 -2.29
N SER A 37 -3.92 15.61 -2.60
CA SER A 37 -4.55 16.12 -3.82
C SER A 37 -4.87 17.63 -3.76
N GLY A 38 -4.84 18.25 -2.58
CA GLY A 38 -5.04 19.70 -2.39
C GLY A 38 -3.79 20.57 -2.64
N SER A 39 -3.96 21.66 -3.41
CA SER A 39 -2.85 22.58 -3.77
C SER A 39 -2.19 23.33 -2.61
N SER A 40 -2.85 23.38 -1.45
CA SER A 40 -2.34 24.00 -0.22
C SER A 40 -1.88 22.99 0.83
N CYS A 41 -1.97 21.68 0.57
CA CYS A 41 -1.59 20.66 1.53
C CYS A 41 -0.09 20.37 1.44
N ASN A 42 0.57 20.26 2.59
CA ASN A 42 1.97 19.85 2.64
C ASN A 42 2.11 18.33 2.41
N GLY A 43 3.26 17.94 1.87
CA GLY A 43 3.59 16.53 1.71
C GLY A 43 3.82 15.85 3.07
N MET A 44 3.45 14.57 3.16
CA MET A 44 3.62 13.77 4.37
C MET A 44 4.54 12.58 4.13
N GLY A 45 5.23 12.15 5.18
CA GLY A 45 5.94 10.88 5.20
C GLY A 45 4.97 9.71 5.23
N VAL A 46 5.32 8.64 4.52
CA VAL A 46 4.59 7.36 4.52
C VAL A 46 5.55 6.25 4.91
N TRP A 47 5.13 5.41 5.84
CA TRP A 47 5.78 4.16 6.18
C TRP A 47 4.79 3.02 5.97
N GLN A 48 5.24 1.93 5.37
CA GLN A 48 4.44 0.74 5.18
C GLN A 48 5.20 -0.47 5.71
N GLY A 49 4.52 -1.31 6.46
CA GLY A 49 4.98 -2.64 6.84
C GLY A 49 3.99 -3.68 6.36
N MET A 50 4.47 -4.82 5.93
CA MET A 50 3.64 -5.94 5.51
C MET A 50 4.27 -7.24 5.99
N ALA A 51 3.43 -8.15 6.49
CA ALA A 51 3.84 -9.52 6.75
C ALA A 51 2.75 -10.48 6.26
N GLU A 52 3.16 -11.46 5.49
CA GLU A 52 2.30 -12.39 4.79
C GLU A 52 2.85 -13.81 4.92
N TYR A 53 1.97 -14.77 5.13
CA TYR A 53 2.33 -16.18 5.17
C TYR A 53 1.70 -16.90 3.97
N PHE A 54 2.55 -17.52 3.16
CA PHE A 54 2.15 -18.37 2.04
C PHE A 54 1.91 -19.79 2.56
N TYR A 55 0.64 -20.20 2.59
CA TYR A 55 0.24 -21.56 2.91
C TYR A 55 0.56 -22.50 1.76
N THR A 56 0.33 -22.02 0.54
CA THR A 56 0.65 -22.67 -0.72
C THR A 56 1.07 -21.62 -1.72
N GLU A 57 1.54 -22.07 -2.89
CA GLU A 57 1.88 -21.19 -4.01
C GLU A 57 0.68 -20.41 -4.59
N ARG A 58 -0.55 -20.73 -4.13
CA ARG A 58 -1.80 -20.12 -4.58
C ARG A 58 -2.54 -19.36 -3.51
N ILE A 59 -2.19 -19.55 -2.24
CA ILE A 59 -2.95 -19.00 -1.11
C ILE A 59 -2.00 -18.46 -0.07
N SER A 60 -2.17 -17.17 0.25
CA SER A 60 -1.52 -16.52 1.37
C SER A 60 -2.53 -15.73 2.20
N ALA A 61 -2.16 -15.42 3.43
CA ALA A 61 -2.86 -14.43 4.23
C ALA A 61 -1.84 -13.60 4.99
N GLY A 62 -2.17 -12.34 5.22
CA GLY A 62 -1.24 -11.40 5.81
C GLY A 62 -1.94 -10.17 6.35
N TRP A 63 -1.10 -9.28 6.83
CA TRP A 63 -1.50 -7.99 7.35
C TRP A 63 -0.50 -6.94 6.88
N ALA A 64 -1.00 -5.74 6.69
CA ALA A 64 -0.20 -4.57 6.33
C ALA A 64 -0.57 -3.42 7.26
N ILE A 65 0.42 -2.61 7.60
CA ILE A 65 0.24 -1.35 8.32
C ILE A 65 0.77 -0.25 7.42
N LYS A 66 0.02 0.83 7.31
CA LYS A 66 0.47 2.06 6.68
C LYS A 66 0.33 3.22 7.66
N MET A 67 1.46 3.85 7.94
CA MET A 67 1.54 5.02 8.80
C MET A 67 1.83 6.24 7.95
N TYR A 68 1.15 7.33 8.26
CA TYR A 68 1.31 8.62 7.62
C TYR A 68 1.66 9.62 8.72
N GLY A 69 2.64 10.47 8.45
CA GLY A 69 3.13 11.41 9.45
C GLY A 69 3.68 12.66 8.79
N GLY A 70 3.25 13.82 9.29
CA GLY A 70 3.74 15.10 8.81
C GLY A 70 2.87 16.25 9.26
N ASN A 71 3.30 17.45 8.88
CA ASN A 71 2.49 18.65 9.05
C ASN A 71 1.53 18.72 7.85
N LEU A 72 0.22 18.69 8.08
CA LEU A 72 -0.78 18.91 7.04
C LEU A 72 -0.74 20.36 6.54
N ASP A 73 -0.56 21.28 7.49
CA ASP A 73 -0.42 22.72 7.30
C ASP A 73 0.45 23.31 8.44
N GLN A 74 0.68 24.62 8.46
CA GLN A 74 1.49 25.34 9.46
C GLN A 74 0.99 25.16 10.91
N GLU A 75 -0.29 24.83 11.09
CA GLU A 75 -0.94 24.75 12.40
C GLU A 75 -1.25 23.31 12.87
N TYR A 76 -1.21 22.32 11.96
CA TYR A 76 -1.68 20.96 12.25
C TYR A 76 -0.68 19.89 11.82
N ALA A 77 -0.24 19.10 12.79
CA ALA A 77 0.50 17.85 12.56
C ALA A 77 -0.44 16.65 12.67
N LEU A 78 -0.34 15.72 11.73
CA LEU A 78 -1.13 14.49 11.71
C LEU A 78 -0.20 13.28 11.80
N ILE A 79 -0.59 12.32 12.65
CA ILE A 79 -0.12 10.94 12.59
C ILE A 79 -1.35 10.06 12.42
N TYR A 80 -1.41 9.37 11.29
CA TYR A 80 -2.54 8.53 10.89
C TYR A 80 -2.05 7.11 10.63
N GLN A 81 -2.76 6.10 11.14
CA GLN A 81 -2.37 4.69 11.04
C GLN A 81 -3.53 3.84 10.54
N ARG A 82 -3.29 3.15 9.42
CA ARG A 82 -4.24 2.24 8.79
C ARG A 82 -3.68 0.83 8.77
N TYR A 83 -4.53 -0.12 9.12
CA TYR A 83 -4.22 -1.53 9.14
C TYR A 83 -5.10 -2.24 8.10
N HIS A 84 -4.52 -3.17 7.37
CA HIS A 84 -5.22 -4.01 6.41
C HIS A 84 -4.92 -5.47 6.71
N ILE A 85 -5.97 -6.29 6.84
CA ILE A 85 -5.86 -7.75 6.80
C ILE A 85 -6.26 -8.20 5.40
N HIS A 86 -5.52 -9.15 4.83
CA HIS A 86 -5.76 -9.62 3.48
C HIS A 86 -5.58 -11.13 3.38
N GLY A 87 -6.40 -11.76 2.54
CA GLY A 87 -6.17 -13.12 2.06
C GLY A 87 -5.98 -13.05 0.55
N ARG A 88 -4.90 -13.60 -0.01
CA ARG A 88 -4.65 -13.54 -1.45
C ARG A 88 -4.81 -14.90 -2.10
N ILE A 89 -5.44 -14.90 -3.27
CA ILE A 89 -5.45 -16.01 -4.20
C ILE A 89 -4.51 -15.65 -5.35
N HIS A 90 -3.42 -16.41 -5.48
CA HIS A 90 -2.37 -16.20 -6.46
C HIS A 90 -2.57 -17.08 -7.70
N PHE A 91 -2.24 -16.50 -8.85
CA PHE A 91 -2.30 -17.11 -10.17
C PHE A 91 -0.91 -16.99 -10.83
N PRO A 92 0.02 -17.90 -10.50
CA PRO A 92 1.31 -17.98 -11.20
C PRO A 92 1.09 -18.56 -12.59
N MET A 93 0.96 -17.68 -13.58
CA MET A 93 0.69 -18.05 -14.97
C MET A 93 1.94 -18.56 -15.69
N SER A 94 3.12 -18.09 -15.28
CA SER A 94 4.42 -18.59 -15.73
C SER A 94 5.49 -18.34 -14.66
N GLU A 95 6.71 -18.83 -14.92
CA GLU A 95 7.89 -18.57 -14.08
C GLU A 95 8.25 -17.07 -13.97
N THR A 96 7.71 -16.23 -14.84
CA THR A 96 8.02 -14.79 -14.90
C THR A 96 6.81 -13.90 -14.64
N PHE A 97 5.59 -14.42 -14.69
CA PHE A 97 4.38 -13.60 -14.59
C PHE A 97 3.36 -14.25 -13.67
N GLY A 98 2.81 -13.45 -12.77
CA GLY A 98 1.73 -13.86 -11.89
C GLY A 98 0.90 -12.66 -11.45
N PHE A 99 -0.32 -12.95 -11.01
CA PHE A 99 -1.19 -11.95 -10.40
C PHE A 99 -1.91 -12.57 -9.21
N TYR A 100 -2.55 -11.73 -8.41
CA TYR A 100 -3.40 -12.15 -7.31
C TYR A 100 -4.68 -11.33 -7.30
N ILE A 101 -5.69 -11.90 -6.64
CA ILE A 101 -6.87 -11.18 -6.16
C ILE A 101 -6.96 -11.38 -4.65
N SER A 102 -7.37 -10.36 -3.93
CA SER A 102 -7.39 -10.38 -2.48
C SER A 102 -8.55 -9.57 -1.92
N PRO A 103 -9.48 -10.19 -1.16
CA PRO A 103 -10.29 -9.42 -0.23
C PRO A 103 -9.40 -8.75 0.80
N ILE A 104 -9.68 -7.48 1.06
CA ILE A 104 -9.03 -6.70 2.10
C ILE A 104 -10.06 -6.20 3.12
N ILE A 105 -9.65 -6.19 4.39
CA ILE A 105 -10.41 -5.60 5.48
C ILE A 105 -9.51 -4.55 6.12
N GLY A 106 -9.97 -3.31 6.13
CA GLY A 106 -9.26 -2.19 6.72
C GLY A 106 -9.83 -1.80 8.07
N PHE A 107 -8.95 -1.37 8.96
CA PHE A 107 -9.34 -0.69 10.18
C PHE A 107 -8.33 0.39 10.53
N GLU A 108 -8.82 1.40 11.21
CA GLU A 108 -8.07 2.55 11.66
C GLU A 108 -8.12 2.65 13.19
N THR A 109 -7.05 3.18 13.77
CA THR A 109 -6.95 3.40 15.23
C THR A 109 -7.00 4.88 15.62
N THR A 110 -6.91 5.79 14.66
CA THR A 110 -6.91 7.24 14.91
C THR A 110 -8.34 7.77 14.87
N ASP A 111 -8.77 8.43 15.94
CA ASP A 111 -10.07 9.11 15.99
C ASP A 111 -9.92 10.54 15.48
N LEU A 112 -10.11 10.75 14.17
CA LEU A 112 -10.06 12.09 13.55
C LEU A 112 -11.23 12.99 14.01
N SER A 113 -12.24 12.47 14.71
CA SER A 113 -13.40 13.27 15.14
C SER A 113 -13.04 14.35 16.17
N LYS A 114 -11.95 14.16 16.94
CA LYS A 114 -11.44 15.18 17.88
C LYS A 114 -10.72 16.33 17.17
N ILE A 115 -10.06 16.05 16.04
CA ILE A 115 -9.44 17.07 15.20
C ILE A 115 -10.55 17.92 14.55
N ARG A 116 -11.65 17.28 14.11
CA ARG A 116 -12.83 17.95 13.56
C ARG A 116 -13.65 18.72 14.60
N LYS A 117 -13.81 18.24 15.84
CA LYS A 117 -14.54 19.00 16.88
C LYS A 117 -13.84 20.29 17.30
N SER A 118 -12.51 20.33 17.25
CA SER A 118 -11.76 21.57 17.44
C SER A 118 -12.00 22.61 16.33
N GLN A 119 -12.61 22.20 15.19
CA GLN A 119 -12.99 23.06 14.07
C GLN A 119 -14.32 23.79 14.33
N ASP A 120 -15.27 23.15 15.01
CA ASP A 120 -16.57 23.76 15.35
C ASP A 120 -16.48 24.70 16.56
N ASP A 121 -15.64 24.40 17.56
CA ASP A 121 -15.52 25.24 18.76
C ASP A 121 -14.64 26.50 18.56
N ASN A 122 -13.77 26.54 17.54
CA ASN A 122 -12.99 27.72 17.17
C ASN A 122 -13.64 28.49 16.00
N THR A 123 -14.84 29.02 16.24
CA THR A 123 -15.59 29.91 15.35
C THR A 123 -14.96 31.32 15.27
N SER A 124 -13.72 31.39 14.80
CA SER A 124 -13.08 32.63 14.32
C SER A 124 -12.10 32.41 13.16
N ALA A 125 -12.01 31.19 12.62
CA ALA A 125 -11.32 30.98 11.36
C ALA A 125 -12.18 31.52 10.21
N THR A 126 -11.67 32.52 9.49
CA THR A 126 -12.23 33.00 8.21
C THR A 126 -12.58 31.81 7.32
N SER A 127 -13.78 31.83 6.73
CA SER A 127 -14.40 30.76 5.94
C SER A 127 -13.51 30.11 4.87
N GLY A 128 -12.46 30.77 4.39
CA GLY A 128 -11.50 30.20 3.46
C GLY A 128 -10.45 29.24 4.07
N ASN A 129 -10.29 29.19 5.40
CA ASN A 129 -9.32 28.31 6.07
C ASN A 129 -9.94 26.98 6.51
N SER A 130 -11.21 27.00 6.91
CA SER A 130 -11.98 25.80 7.25
C SER A 130 -12.15 24.86 6.05
N ASP A 131 -12.38 25.41 4.87
CA ASP A 131 -12.59 24.64 3.64
C ASP A 131 -11.29 23.98 3.14
N LYS A 132 -10.14 24.65 3.33
CA LYS A 132 -8.81 24.09 3.03
C LYS A 132 -8.42 22.95 3.96
N LEU A 133 -8.69 23.10 5.25
CA LEU A 133 -8.44 22.06 6.25
C LEU A 133 -9.35 20.84 6.04
N ALA A 134 -10.61 21.05 5.64
CA ALA A 134 -11.52 19.98 5.26
C ALA A 134 -10.99 19.20 4.03
N GLN A 135 -10.51 19.91 3.00
CA GLN A 135 -9.93 19.29 1.80
C GLN A 135 -8.66 18.47 2.11
N CYS A 136 -7.76 18.96 2.96
CA CYS A 136 -6.58 18.17 3.34
C CYS A 136 -6.97 17.00 4.29
N SER A 137 -7.98 17.16 5.14
CA SER A 137 -8.40 16.13 6.10
C SER A 137 -9.21 14.99 5.48
N ASP A 138 -9.95 15.23 4.40
CA ASP A 138 -10.87 14.23 3.84
C ASP A 138 -10.15 13.11 3.07
N GLU A 139 -8.91 13.33 2.61
CA GLU A 139 -8.06 12.24 2.10
C GLU A 139 -7.68 11.22 3.18
N TYR A 140 -7.81 11.59 4.45
CA TYR A 140 -7.60 10.73 5.60
C TYR A 140 -8.92 10.23 6.21
N SER A 141 -10.07 10.51 5.59
CA SER A 141 -11.39 10.20 6.13
C SER A 141 -11.83 8.74 5.97
N LEU A 142 -10.93 7.81 5.69
CA LEU A 142 -11.26 6.39 5.77
C LEU A 142 -11.34 5.92 7.24
N ASN A 143 -12.08 6.69 8.04
CA ASN A 143 -12.34 6.50 9.46
C ASN A 143 -13.08 5.19 9.69
N GLY A 144 -12.51 4.35 10.55
CA GLY A 144 -13.15 3.14 11.04
C GLY A 144 -12.90 1.92 10.16
N PHE A 145 -13.95 1.12 9.98
CA PHE A 145 -13.87 -0.17 9.31
C PHE A 145 -14.12 -0.04 7.82
N SER A 146 -13.31 -0.72 7.01
CA SER A 146 -13.50 -0.77 5.56
C SER A 146 -13.35 -2.19 5.03
N ALA A 147 -13.95 -2.42 3.86
CA ALA A 147 -13.83 -3.68 3.15
C ALA A 147 -13.63 -3.41 1.67
N GLY A 148 -12.81 -4.23 1.03
CA GLY A 148 -12.35 -3.95 -0.32
C GLY A 148 -11.80 -5.15 -1.06
N ILE A 149 -11.34 -4.88 -2.27
CA ILE A 149 -10.66 -5.83 -3.14
C ILE A 149 -9.35 -5.21 -3.62
N ASP A 150 -8.31 -6.00 -3.58
CA ASP A 150 -6.99 -5.69 -4.10
C ASP A 150 -6.62 -6.69 -5.19
N VAL A 151 -6.19 -6.20 -6.34
CA VAL A 151 -5.71 -7.01 -7.47
C VAL A 151 -4.30 -6.53 -7.80
N GLY A 152 -3.32 -7.42 -7.77
CA GLY A 152 -1.95 -7.08 -8.08
C GLY A 152 -1.35 -8.04 -9.09
N MET A 153 -0.42 -7.55 -9.90
CA MET A 153 0.34 -8.35 -10.86
C MET A 153 1.82 -8.01 -10.80
N GLY A 154 2.63 -8.99 -11.17
CA GLY A 154 4.07 -8.92 -11.24
C GLY A 154 4.61 -9.57 -12.49
N TRP A 155 5.58 -8.94 -13.12
CA TRP A 155 6.26 -9.48 -14.30
C TRP A 155 7.77 -9.31 -14.20
N LYS A 156 8.50 -10.42 -14.13
CA LYS A 156 9.96 -10.48 -14.23
C LYS A 156 10.39 -10.44 -15.70
N PHE A 157 10.67 -9.24 -16.21
CA PHE A 157 11.07 -9.05 -17.61
C PHE A 157 12.58 -9.26 -17.84
N ALA A 158 13.40 -9.29 -16.79
CA ALA A 158 14.81 -9.69 -16.85
C ALA A 158 15.22 -10.43 -15.57
N THR A 159 16.38 -11.09 -15.55
CA THR A 159 16.85 -11.90 -14.41
C THR A 159 16.76 -11.17 -13.07
N ASN A 160 17.13 -9.88 -13.06
CA ASN A 160 17.16 -9.05 -11.86
C ASN A 160 16.09 -7.97 -11.83
N TRP A 161 15.24 -7.85 -12.86
CA TRP A 161 14.28 -6.75 -12.95
C TRP A 161 12.85 -7.26 -13.14
N GLY A 162 11.94 -6.63 -12.42
CA GLY A 162 10.52 -6.85 -12.56
C GLY A 162 9.71 -5.57 -12.56
N PHE A 163 8.51 -5.67 -13.10
CA PHE A 163 7.49 -4.65 -13.08
C PHE A 163 6.36 -5.09 -12.16
N ILE A 164 5.76 -4.17 -11.43
CA ILE A 164 4.63 -4.40 -10.55
C ILE A 164 3.51 -3.43 -10.85
N SER A 165 2.27 -3.91 -10.79
CA SER A 165 1.08 -3.09 -10.96
C SER A 165 -0.04 -3.60 -10.08
N GLY A 166 -0.84 -2.70 -9.50
CA GLY A 166 -1.95 -3.06 -8.62
C GLY A 166 -3.11 -2.11 -8.73
N LEU A 167 -4.29 -2.62 -8.40
CA LEU A 167 -5.56 -1.90 -8.32
C LEU A 167 -6.20 -2.25 -6.98
N ASN A 168 -6.55 -1.22 -6.23
CA ASN A 168 -7.15 -1.35 -4.91
C ASN A 168 -8.46 -0.56 -4.87
N TYR A 169 -9.52 -1.19 -4.38
CA TYR A 169 -10.78 -0.54 -4.07
C TYR A 169 -11.13 -0.83 -2.61
N ASP A 170 -11.28 0.21 -1.81
CA ASP A 170 -11.58 0.13 -0.38
C ASP A 170 -12.85 0.93 -0.07
N GLN A 171 -13.91 0.25 0.36
CA GLN A 171 -15.18 0.87 0.75
C GLN A 171 -15.20 1.05 2.26
N ASN A 172 -15.25 2.30 2.72
CA ASN A 172 -15.38 2.57 4.14
C ASN A 172 -16.82 2.37 4.63
N SER A 173 -16.99 2.22 5.95
CA SER A 173 -18.28 2.26 6.65
C SER A 173 -18.93 3.64 6.59
N SER A 174 -18.13 4.70 6.43
CA SER A 174 -18.58 6.03 6.02
C SER A 174 -18.79 6.05 4.49
N PRO A 175 -19.59 6.95 3.89
CA PRO A 175 -19.90 6.96 2.45
C PRO A 175 -18.72 7.34 1.54
N VAL A 176 -17.48 7.14 1.99
CA VAL A 176 -16.25 7.43 1.26
C VAL A 176 -15.64 6.13 0.77
N SER A 177 -15.32 6.09 -0.53
CA SER A 177 -14.66 4.96 -1.17
C SER A 177 -13.31 5.42 -1.71
N GLN A 178 -12.26 4.64 -1.52
CA GLN A 178 -10.94 4.91 -2.08
C GLN A 178 -10.66 3.95 -3.22
N PHE A 179 -10.25 4.50 -4.35
CA PHE A 179 -9.66 3.76 -5.45
C PHE A 179 -8.18 4.11 -5.55
N SER A 180 -7.31 3.11 -5.70
CA SER A 180 -5.88 3.33 -5.87
C SER A 180 -5.32 2.48 -6.99
N PHE A 181 -4.37 3.06 -7.72
CA PHE A 181 -3.53 2.35 -8.68
C PHE A 181 -2.08 2.42 -8.22
N THR A 182 -1.41 1.27 -8.22
CA THR A 182 0.01 1.13 -7.94
C THR A 182 0.71 0.73 -9.23
N GLY A 183 1.84 1.37 -9.54
CA GLY A 183 2.74 0.98 -10.62
C GLY A 183 4.18 1.16 -10.19
N GLY A 184 5.07 0.22 -10.55
CA GLY A 184 6.43 0.28 -10.07
C GLY A 184 7.40 -0.68 -10.75
N ILE A 185 8.66 -0.52 -10.42
CA ILE A 185 9.75 -1.41 -10.83
C ILE A 185 10.38 -2.04 -9.60
N ALA A 186 10.92 -3.23 -9.74
CA ALA A 186 11.60 -3.94 -8.67
C ALA A 186 12.91 -4.55 -9.17
N TYR A 187 13.93 -4.49 -8.32
CA TYR A 187 15.24 -5.10 -8.54
C TYR A 187 15.46 -6.26 -7.58
N ASN A 188 15.87 -7.42 -8.10
CA ASN A 188 16.13 -8.61 -7.30
C ASN A 188 17.53 -8.52 -6.66
N LEU A 189 17.58 -8.13 -5.40
CA LEU A 189 18.82 -8.06 -4.62
C LEU A 189 19.39 -9.45 -4.32
N ARG A 190 18.56 -10.50 -4.27
CA ARG A 190 19.02 -11.87 -3.98
C ARG A 190 20.14 -12.29 -4.94
N ASN A 191 19.99 -11.96 -6.21
CA ASN A 191 20.94 -12.34 -7.26
C ASN A 191 22.26 -11.56 -7.23
N SER A 192 22.36 -10.53 -6.40
CA SER A 192 23.55 -9.66 -6.30
C SER A 192 24.40 -9.94 -5.06
N PHE A 193 23.89 -10.71 -4.09
CA PHE A 193 24.56 -10.94 -2.81
C PHE A 193 24.44 -12.41 -2.37
N ASP A 194 25.57 -13.11 -2.26
CA ASP A 194 25.64 -14.52 -1.83
C ASP A 194 24.91 -14.80 -0.51
N PHE A 195 24.96 -13.84 0.42
CA PHE A 195 24.25 -13.97 1.69
C PHE A 195 22.73 -14.04 1.46
N LEU A 196 22.19 -13.21 0.58
CA LEU A 196 20.76 -13.22 0.31
C LEU A 196 20.35 -14.47 -0.48
N GLU A 197 21.17 -14.88 -1.45
CA GLU A 197 20.93 -16.08 -2.24
C GLU A 197 20.80 -17.36 -1.39
N LYS A 198 21.65 -17.47 -0.35
CA LYS A 198 21.72 -18.64 0.54
C LYS A 198 20.63 -18.65 1.62
N ASN A 199 20.15 -17.48 2.05
CA ASN A 199 19.28 -17.37 3.23
C ASN A 199 17.81 -17.02 2.90
N PHE A 200 17.53 -16.51 1.70
CA PHE A 200 16.20 -16.04 1.33
C PHE A 200 15.73 -16.69 0.02
N LEU A 201 14.43 -16.98 -0.05
CA LEU A 201 13.75 -17.45 -1.26
C LEU A 201 13.68 -16.35 -2.33
N GLY A 202 13.68 -15.09 -1.91
CA GLY A 202 13.55 -13.89 -2.74
C GLY A 202 13.87 -12.63 -1.94
N THR A 203 14.45 -11.63 -2.60
CA THR A 203 14.65 -10.30 -2.00
C THR A 203 14.53 -9.24 -3.07
N TRP A 204 13.50 -8.40 -2.98
CA TRP A 204 13.20 -7.39 -3.98
C TRP A 204 13.27 -6.00 -3.39
N LEU A 205 13.98 -5.09 -4.08
CA LEU A 205 13.92 -3.65 -3.83
C LEU A 205 12.95 -3.04 -4.83
N SER A 206 11.85 -2.45 -4.38
CA SER A 206 10.82 -1.86 -5.25
C SER A 206 10.78 -0.34 -5.15
N LEU A 207 10.46 0.31 -6.28
CA LEU A 207 10.06 1.71 -6.35
C LEU A 207 8.63 1.75 -6.90
N GLU A 208 7.69 2.22 -6.07
CA GLU A 208 6.25 2.16 -6.32
C GLU A 208 5.64 3.57 -6.33
N LEU A 209 4.98 3.92 -7.42
CA LEU A 209 4.10 5.08 -7.51
C LEU A 209 2.67 4.62 -7.24
N VAL A 210 2.03 5.21 -6.26
CA VAL A 210 0.63 4.95 -5.91
C VAL A 210 -0.17 6.21 -6.14
N VAL A 211 -1.17 6.16 -7.01
CA VAL A 211 -2.15 7.24 -7.18
C VAL A 211 -3.46 6.81 -6.56
N HIS A 212 -4.13 7.73 -5.85
CA HIS A 212 -5.38 7.44 -5.17
C HIS A 212 -6.40 8.54 -5.42
N HIS A 213 -7.66 8.12 -5.44
CA HIS A 213 -8.81 8.96 -5.65
C HIS A 213 -9.93 8.55 -4.69
N TYR A 214 -10.62 9.56 -4.14
CA TYR A 214 -11.65 9.38 -3.14
C TYR A 214 -13.00 9.77 -3.72
N TRP A 215 -13.95 8.83 -3.74
CA TRP A 215 -15.34 9.08 -4.09
C TRP A 215 -16.19 9.33 -2.85
N GLY A 216 -17.24 10.14 -2.97
CA GLY A 216 -18.12 10.50 -1.85
C GLY A 216 -17.62 11.67 -1.00
N THR A 217 -16.62 12.40 -1.49
CA THR A 217 -16.14 13.68 -0.92
C THR A 217 -16.23 14.77 -1.99
N ASP A 218 -16.12 16.05 -1.60
CA ASP A 218 -16.08 17.17 -2.55
C ASP A 218 -14.73 17.29 -3.29
N ILE A 219 -13.80 16.36 -3.03
CA ILE A 219 -12.45 16.34 -3.60
C ILE A 219 -12.45 15.59 -4.93
N THR A 220 -12.14 16.31 -6.00
CA THR A 220 -12.05 15.74 -7.37
C THR A 220 -10.63 15.41 -7.80
N SER A 221 -9.63 15.81 -7.00
CA SER A 221 -8.21 15.66 -7.31
C SER A 221 -7.65 14.28 -6.94
N TRP A 222 -6.48 13.96 -7.50
CA TRP A 222 -5.76 12.71 -7.26
C TRP A 222 -4.57 12.97 -6.36
N GLY A 223 -4.47 12.23 -5.26
CA GLY A 223 -3.26 12.23 -4.43
C GLY A 223 -2.27 11.20 -4.96
N LYS A 224 -0.98 11.40 -4.63
CA LYS A 224 0.13 10.62 -5.19
C LYS A 224 1.13 10.28 -4.10
N SER A 225 1.56 9.03 -4.04
CA SER A 225 2.61 8.56 -3.14
C SER A 225 3.74 7.92 -3.94
N LEU A 226 4.97 8.20 -3.56
CA LEU A 226 6.15 7.52 -4.08
C LEU A 226 6.79 6.74 -2.93
N MET A 227 6.95 5.44 -3.09
CA MET A 227 7.46 4.52 -2.08
C MET A 227 8.69 3.78 -2.57
N LEU A 228 9.74 3.77 -1.76
CA LEU A 228 10.86 2.84 -1.88
C LEU A 228 10.66 1.72 -0.87
N GLY A 229 10.70 0.48 -1.34
CA GLY A 229 10.40 -0.69 -0.55
C GLY A 229 11.44 -1.78 -0.65
N ILE A 230 11.55 -2.60 0.39
CA ILE A 230 12.27 -3.86 0.38
C ILE A 230 11.34 -4.98 0.80
N ASN A 231 11.47 -6.11 0.12
CA ASN A 231 10.76 -7.34 0.39
C ASN A 231 11.75 -8.46 0.71
N LEU A 232 11.43 -9.28 1.71
CA LEU A 232 12.18 -10.46 2.11
C LEU A 232 11.25 -11.68 2.14
N SER A 233 11.60 -12.69 1.35
CA SER A 233 10.92 -13.98 1.27
C SER A 233 11.74 -15.04 2.01
N ILE A 234 11.15 -15.65 3.03
CA ILE A 234 11.78 -16.61 3.96
C ILE A 234 11.04 -17.95 3.91
#